data_AF-A0A4U2MJ45-F1
#
_entry.id   AF-A0A4U2MJ45-F1
#
_cell.length_a   1.000
_cell.length_b   1.000
_cell.length_c   1.000
_cell.angle_alpha   90.00
_cell.angle_beta   90.00
_cell.angle_gamma   90.00
#
_symmetry.space_group_name_H-M   'P 1'
#
loop_
_entity.id
_entity.type
_entity.pdbx_description
1 polymer ?
#
loop_
_entity_poly.entity_id
_entity_poly.type
_entity_poly.pdbx_seq_one_letter_code
_entity_poly.pdbx_strand_id
1 'polypeptide(L)' 'KNIVTETFIKKLRENQINIDSVDRNYLNNFHKEKLLKLNVSNVKEERIEEGIRKVIEEIKQAERLNFQFKKE' A
#
# COMPACT_ATOMS: atom_id res chain seq x y z
N LYS A 1 14.59 -8.51 -1.90
CA LYS A 1 13.85 -8.92 -3.12
C LYS A 1 12.97 -7.73 -3.52
N ASN A 2 12.94 -7.32 -4.79
CA ASN A 2 12.03 -6.25 -5.20
C ASN A 2 10.58 -6.78 -5.18
N ILE A 3 9.67 -6.08 -4.52
CA ILE A 3 8.23 -6.31 -4.68
C ILE A 3 7.85 -5.88 -6.10
N VAL A 4 7.19 -6.75 -6.85
CA VAL A 4 6.57 -6.37 -8.12
C VAL A 4 5.30 -5.60 -7.78
N THR A 5 5.32 -4.28 -8.00
CA THR A 5 4.24 -3.36 -7.61
C THR A 5 2.86 -3.80 -8.11
N GLU A 6 2.76 -4.30 -9.34
CA GLU A 6 1.51 -4.79 -9.92
C GLU A 6 0.95 -6.00 -9.16
N THR A 7 1.80 -6.97 -8.82
CA THR A 7 1.41 -8.14 -8.01
C THR A 7 0.94 -7.73 -6.63
N PHE A 8 1.62 -6.76 -6.01
CA PHE A 8 1.24 -6.21 -4.70
C PHE A 8 -0.12 -5.53 -4.74
N ILE A 9 -0.35 -4.64 -5.71
CA ILE A 9 -1.64 -3.98 -5.91
C ILE A 9 -2.75 -5.01 -6.16
N LYS A 10 -2.48 -6.05 -6.95
CA LYS A 10 -3.45 -7.12 -7.23
C LYS A 10 -3.88 -7.84 -5.95
N LYS A 11 -2.93 -8.25 -5.11
CA LYS A 11 -3.23 -8.95 -3.84
C LYS A 11 -4.00 -8.07 -2.86
N LEU A 12 -3.64 -6.79 -2.75
CA LEU A 12 -4.40 -5.86 -1.91
C LEU A 12 -5.84 -5.71 -2.40
N ARG A 13 -6.05 -5.65 -3.72
CA ARG A 13 -7.38 -5.61 -4.32
C ARG A 13 -8.19 -6.86 -4.00
N GLU A 14 -7.57 -8.05 -4.03
CA GLU A 14 -8.20 -9.31 -3.61
C GLU A 14 -8.64 -9.25 -2.13
N ASN A 15 -7.89 -8.53 -1.29
CA ASN A 15 -8.22 -8.24 0.11
C ASN A 15 -9.14 -7.01 0.31
N GLN A 16 -9.80 -6.54 -0.75
CA GLN A 16 -10.71 -5.38 -0.76
C GLN A 16 -10.04 -4.05 -0.40
N ILE A 17 -8.74 -3.91 -0.68
CA ILE A 17 -7.98 -2.68 -0.48
C ILE A 17 -7.57 -2.12 -1.83
N ASN A 18 -8.04 -0.92 -2.13
CA ASN A 18 -7.68 -0.22 -3.35
C ASN A 18 -6.50 0.72 -3.07
N ILE A 19 -5.42 0.51 -3.82
CA ILE A 19 -4.24 1.36 -3.87
C ILE A 19 -3.95 1.68 -5.33
N ASP A 20 -3.60 2.93 -5.58
CA ASP A 20 -3.24 3.42 -6.91
C ASP A 20 -1.75 3.73 -7.00
N SER A 21 -1.18 3.56 -8.19
CA SER A 21 0.13 4.14 -8.51
C SER A 21 0.00 5.64 -8.70
N VAL A 22 1.00 6.40 -8.22
CA VAL A 22 1.11 7.84 -8.46
C VAL A 22 1.86 8.16 -9.76
N ASP A 23 2.16 7.17 -10.60
CA ASP A 23 2.92 7.34 -11.84
C ASP A 23 2.34 8.40 -12.79
N ARG A 24 1.02 8.55 -12.78
CA ARG A 24 0.29 9.53 -13.60
C ARG A 24 0.27 10.94 -12.99
N ASN A 25 0.73 11.09 -11.75
CA ASN A 25 0.82 12.35 -11.02
C ASN A 25 2.20 13.01 -11.15
N TYR A 26 3.18 12.33 -11.74
CA TYR A 26 4.50 12.90 -12.00
C TYR A 26 4.52 13.74 -13.29
N LEU A 27 5.29 14.83 -13.27
CA LEU A 27 5.67 15.52 -14.51
C LEU A 27 6.60 14.61 -15.33
N ASN A 28 6.53 14.69 -16.66
CA ASN A 28 7.23 13.78 -17.57
C ASN A 28 8.74 13.62 -17.31
N ASN A 29 9.41 14.68 -16.84
CA ASN A 29 10.86 14.70 -16.59
C ASN A 29 11.21 14.70 -15.10
N PHE A 30 10.23 14.48 -14.23
CA PHE A 30 10.48 14.43 -12.78
C PHE A 30 10.93 13.03 -12.38
N HIS A 31 11.85 12.95 -11.41
CA HIS A 31 12.33 11.68 -10.89
C HIS A 31 11.19 10.91 -10.19
N LYS A 32 10.88 9.71 -10.70
CA LYS A 32 9.83 8.87 -10.14
C LYS A 32 10.36 8.04 -8.97
N GLU A 33 9.73 8.20 -7.82
CA GLU A 33 9.95 7.33 -6.67
C GLU A 33 8.95 6.17 -6.69
N LYS A 34 9.27 5.09 -5.96
CA LYS A 34 8.37 3.94 -5.80
C LYS A 34 7.29 4.25 -4.77
N LEU A 35 6.36 5.13 -5.15
CA LEU A 35 5.27 5.59 -4.30
C LEU A 35 3.93 5.00 -4.72
N LEU A 36 3.09 4.75 -3.73
CA LEU A 36 1.72 4.29 -3.88
C LEU A 36 0.80 5.21 -3.08
N LYS A 37 -0.41 5.43 -3.57
CA LYS A 37 -1.41 6.29 -2.94
C LYS A 37 -2.55 5.44 -2.39
N LEU A 38 -2.81 5.61 -1.09
CA LEU A 38 -3.99 5.09 -0.42
C LEU A 38 -5.04 6.20 -0.30
N ASN A 39 -6.28 5.91 -0.70
CA ASN A 39 -7.39 6.85 -0.57
C ASN A 39 -8.30 6.44 0.59
N VAL A 40 -8.59 7.38 1.49
CA VAL A 40 -9.43 7.16 2.68
C VAL A 40 -10.64 8.09 2.74
N SER A 41 -10.87 8.95 1.73
CA SER A 41 -11.84 10.04 1.80
C SER A 41 -13.30 9.59 1.97
N ASN A 42 -13.64 8.37 1.56
CA ASN A 42 -14.98 7.78 1.70
C ASN A 42 -14.95 6.49 2.53
N VAL A 43 -14.01 6.39 3.48
CA VAL A 43 -13.80 5.22 4.34
C VAL A 43 -14.10 5.63 5.77
N LYS A 44 -14.87 4.81 6.49
CA LYS A 44 -15.09 5.04 7.93
C LYS A 44 -13.78 4.85 8.69
N GLU A 45 -13.56 5.65 9.73
CA GLU A 45 -12.29 5.69 10.46
C GLU A 45 -11.87 4.30 11.00
N GLU A 46 -12.81 3.52 11.53
CA GLU A 46 -12.55 2.17 12.02
C GLU A 46 -12.03 1.21 10.93
N ARG A 47 -12.38 1.47 9.67
CA ARG A 47 -11.91 0.67 8.52
C ARG A 47 -10.55 1.14 8.01
N ILE A 48 -10.14 2.37 8.33
CA ILE A 48 -8.82 2.89 7.95
C ILE A 48 -7.75 2.06 8.66
N GLU A 49 -7.88 1.87 9.98
CA GLU A 49 -6.90 1.09 10.76
C GLU A 49 -6.81 -0.36 10.25
N GLU A 50 -7.95 -1.01 10.04
CA GLU A 50 -8.01 -2.37 9.49
C GLU A 50 -7.31 -2.46 8.12
N GLY A 51 -7.59 -1.49 7.24
CA GLY A 51 -6.98 -1.42 5.92
C GLY A 51 -5.46 -1.25 5.99
N ILE A 52 -4.96 -0.35 6.83
CA ILE A 52 -3.52 -0.13 7.03
C ILE A 52 -2.83 -1.40 7.55
N ARG A 53 -3.45 -2.12 8.50
CA ARG A 53 -2.91 -3.39 9.02
C ARG A 53 -2.74 -4.42 7.91
N LYS A 54 -3.76 -4.63 7.08
CA LYS A 54 -3.72 -5.57 5.95
C LYS A 54 -2.66 -5.18 4.89
N VAL A 55 -2.48 -3.88 4.62
CA VAL A 55 -1.41 -3.41 3.72
C VAL A 55 -0.03 -3.81 4.27
N ILE A 56 0.20 -3.58 5.56
CA ILE A 56 1.46 -3.93 6.22
C ILE A 56 1.68 -5.45 6.22
N GLU A 57 0.64 -6.25 6.47
CA GLU A 57 0.73 -7.71 6.40
C GLU A 57 1.14 -8.21 5.02
N GLU A 58 0.61 -7.62 3.94
CA GLU A 58 1.01 -8.00 2.59
C GLU A 58 2.46 -7.60 2.29
N ILE A 59 2.92 -6.44 2.78
CA ILE A 59 4.33 -6.03 2.66
C ILE A 59 5.24 -7.05 3.37
N LYS A 60 4.88 -7.45 4.59
CA LYS A 60 5.63 -8.46 5.36
C LYS A 60 5.70 -9.79 4.62
N GLN A 61 4.60 -10.24 4.01
CA GLN A 61 4.57 -11.47 3.21
C GLN A 61 5.46 -11.36 1.98
N ALA A 62 5.44 -10.21 1.30
CA ALA A 62 6.25 -9.98 0.10
C ALA A 62 7.77 -9.91 0.41
N GLU A 63 8.15 -9.36 1.56
CA GLU A 63 9.56 -9.11 1.91
C GLU A 63 10.13 -10.06 2.98
N ARG A 64 9.32 -10.94 3.58
CA ARG A 64 9.67 -11.71 4.80
C ARG A 64 10.18 -10.82 5.95
N LEU A 65 9.59 -9.64 6.13
CA LEU A 65 9.99 -8.68 7.17
C LEU A 65 9.15 -8.82 8.45
N ASN A 66 9.79 -8.58 9.59
CA ASN A 66 9.13 -8.48 10.91
C ASN A 66 8.96 -7.01 11.30
N PHE A 67 7.76 -6.45 11.08
CA PHE A 67 7.38 -5.12 11.57
C PHE A 67 6.44 -5.25 12.78
N GLN A 68 6.73 -4.54 13.87
CA GLN A 68 5.85 -4.46 15.04
C GLN A 68 5.34 -3.03 15.20
N PHE A 69 4.03 -2.87 15.34
CA PHE A 69 3.46 -1.59 15.76
C PHE A 69 3.96 -1.29 17.17
N LYS A 70 4.46 -0.08 17.40
CA LYS A 70 4.64 0.40 18.77
C LYS A 70 3.25 0.47 19.41
N LYS A 71 3.05 -0.29 20.48
CA LYS A 71 1.91 -0.05 21.37
C LYS A 71 2.20 1.25 22.10
N GLU A 72 1.29 2.21 21.99
CA GLU A 72 1.24 3.40 22.84
C GLU A 72 0.86 3.03 24.27
#